data_AF-A0A4W4DQW7-F1
#
_entry.id   AF-A0A4W4DQW7-F1
#
_cell.length_a   1.000
_cell.length_b   1.000
_cell.length_c   1.000
_cell.angle_alpha   90.00
_cell.angle_beta   90.00
_cell.angle_gamma   90.00
#
_symmetry.space_group_name_H-M   'P 1'
#
loop_
_entity.id
_entity.type
_entity.pdbx_description
1 polymer ?
#
loop_
_entity_poly.entity_id
_entity_poly.type
_entity_poly.pdbx_seq_one_letter_code
_entity_poly.pdbx_strand_id
1 'polypeptide(L)'
;MEESLMQQHLVHYKQATESAREELAALQSKYQRLQSQLLDCQSKISSQETMVHDMREVIDRHKETEARQTSLISSLRERIHNTEQEIGFIASSKSIIDMKLQVLTKENEELKQRELQMEIKSKEHLREWDKAKQDASDLQTRWEEFVSRLADKLSIDLDRKCKPLETIISLVDQCCKQRDRQKTQISALEESVKCHEVESKASRETVRRLVADVDHEQKVAAARASDLNSFRQVSLC
;
A
#
# COMPACT_ATOMS: atom_id res chain seq x y z
N MET A 1 71.62 -50.79 -141.53
CA MET A 1 71.98 -49.93 -140.36
C MET A 1 70.78 -49.12 -139.88
N GLU A 2 69.94 -48.58 -140.78
CA GLU A 2 68.76 -47.78 -140.42
C GLU A 2 67.59 -48.56 -139.75
N GLU A 3 67.32 -49.81 -140.14
CA GLU A 3 66.25 -50.63 -139.52
C GLU A 3 66.50 -50.95 -138.02
N SER A 4 67.77 -51.18 -137.63
CA SER A 4 68.16 -51.44 -136.24
C SER A 4 67.96 -50.20 -135.34
N LEU A 5 68.17 -49.01 -135.92
CA LEU A 5 68.03 -47.73 -135.23
C LEU A 5 66.55 -47.37 -135.02
N MET A 6 65.68 -47.65 -136.00
CA MET A 6 64.23 -47.51 -135.87
C MET A 6 63.63 -48.43 -134.80
N GLN A 7 64.10 -49.68 -134.70
CA GLN A 7 63.58 -50.63 -133.71
C GLN A 7 64.03 -50.28 -132.28
N GLN A 8 65.26 -49.79 -132.10
CA GLN A 8 65.71 -49.23 -130.83
C GLN A 8 64.89 -47.99 -130.42
N HIS A 9 64.60 -47.08 -131.36
CA HIS A 9 63.75 -45.92 -131.08
C HIS A 9 62.34 -46.35 -130.66
N LEU A 10 61.73 -47.34 -131.34
CA LEU A 10 60.39 -47.85 -130.99
C LEU A 10 60.36 -48.46 -129.58
N VAL A 11 61.38 -49.24 -129.21
CA VAL A 11 61.50 -49.82 -127.86
C VAL A 11 61.67 -48.73 -126.80
N HIS A 12 62.53 -47.74 -127.05
CA HIS A 12 62.73 -46.61 -126.14
C HIS A 12 61.44 -45.80 -125.93
N TYR A 13 60.71 -45.47 -127.01
CA TYR A 13 59.43 -44.76 -126.90
C TYR A 13 58.38 -45.60 -126.17
N LYS A 14 58.30 -46.90 -126.43
CA LYS A 14 57.37 -47.80 -125.74
C LYS A 14 57.67 -47.82 -124.23
N GLN A 15 58.93 -48.01 -123.86
CA GLN A 15 59.36 -48.01 -122.46
C GLN A 15 59.11 -46.65 -121.77
N ALA A 16 59.38 -45.53 -122.45
CA ALA A 16 59.06 -44.20 -121.93
C ALA A 16 57.55 -44.00 -121.73
N THR A 17 56.71 -44.52 -122.64
CA THR A 17 55.25 -44.45 -122.49
C THR A 17 54.71 -45.37 -121.39
N GLU A 18 55.31 -46.55 -121.20
CA GLU A 18 54.96 -47.47 -120.10
C GLU A 18 55.36 -46.88 -118.75
N SER A 19 56.58 -46.34 -118.62
CA SER A 19 57.04 -45.61 -117.42
C SER A 19 56.12 -44.43 -117.10
N ALA A 20 55.75 -43.62 -118.08
CA ALA A 20 54.84 -42.49 -117.87
C ALA A 20 53.44 -42.93 -117.44
N ARG A 21 52.94 -44.08 -117.93
CA ARG A 21 51.66 -44.66 -117.49
C ARG A 21 51.72 -45.18 -116.05
N GLU A 22 52.80 -45.85 -115.69
CA GLU A 22 53.03 -46.33 -114.32
C GLU A 22 53.14 -45.16 -113.33
N GLU A 23 53.89 -44.11 -113.68
CA GLU A 23 53.98 -42.87 -112.90
C GLU A 23 52.62 -42.19 -112.74
N LEU A 24 51.83 -42.11 -113.82
CA LEU A 24 50.48 -41.56 -113.77
C LEU A 24 49.57 -42.38 -112.83
N ALA A 25 49.62 -43.72 -112.91
CA ALA A 25 48.83 -44.59 -112.04
C ALA A 25 49.27 -44.48 -110.56
N ALA A 26 50.59 -44.36 -110.30
CA ALA A 26 51.13 -44.13 -108.97
C ALA A 26 50.69 -42.77 -108.41
N LEU A 27 50.72 -41.70 -109.22
CA LEU A 27 50.21 -40.38 -108.85
C LEU A 27 48.70 -40.40 -108.59
N GLN A 28 47.92 -41.10 -109.42
CA GLN A 28 46.47 -41.24 -109.24
C GLN A 28 46.12 -41.97 -107.94
N SER A 29 46.78 -43.09 -107.64
CA SER A 29 46.55 -43.81 -106.38
C SER A 29 46.95 -42.98 -105.15
N LYS A 30 48.05 -42.22 -105.24
CA LYS A 30 48.46 -41.27 -104.19
C LYS A 30 47.45 -40.14 -104.03
N TYR A 31 46.94 -39.58 -105.13
CA TYR A 31 45.92 -38.54 -105.12
C TYR A 31 44.64 -39.04 -104.45
N GLN A 32 44.15 -40.22 -104.83
CA GLN A 32 42.95 -40.84 -104.23
C GLN A 32 43.13 -41.08 -102.73
N ARG A 33 44.30 -41.58 -102.29
CA ARG A 33 44.62 -41.77 -100.87
C ARG A 33 44.66 -40.45 -100.10
N LEU A 34 45.26 -39.41 -100.66
CA LEU A 34 45.28 -38.07 -100.04
C LEU A 34 43.87 -37.47 -99.97
N GLN A 35 43.06 -37.67 -101.01
CA GLN A 35 41.68 -37.21 -101.05
C GLN A 35 40.82 -37.91 -99.98
N SER A 36 40.96 -39.22 -99.79
CA SER A 36 40.24 -39.94 -98.73
C SER A 36 40.69 -39.50 -97.34
N GLN A 37 41.99 -39.25 -97.14
CA GLN A 37 42.52 -38.71 -95.88
C GLN A 37 42.01 -37.29 -95.60
N LEU A 38 41.93 -36.44 -96.62
CA LEU A 38 41.38 -35.09 -96.47
C LEU A 38 39.90 -35.13 -96.04
N LEU A 39 39.09 -35.99 -96.68
CA LEU A 39 37.68 -36.18 -96.32
C LEU A 39 37.52 -36.73 -94.89
N ASP A 40 38.34 -37.71 -94.49
CA ASP A 40 38.35 -38.24 -93.12
C ASP A 40 38.70 -37.13 -92.11
N CYS A 41 39.75 -36.36 -92.36
CA CYS A 41 40.11 -35.21 -91.53
C CYS A 41 39.01 -34.15 -91.45
N GLN A 42 38.35 -33.84 -92.58
CA GLN A 42 37.23 -32.90 -92.61
C GLN A 42 36.04 -33.40 -91.77
N SER A 43 35.72 -34.69 -91.83
CA SER A 43 34.66 -35.28 -91.02
C SER A 43 34.98 -35.24 -89.53
N LYS A 44 36.25 -35.50 -89.15
CA LYS A 44 36.73 -35.41 -87.78
C LYS A 44 36.67 -33.98 -87.26
N ILE A 45 37.13 -33.01 -88.03
CA ILE A 45 37.04 -31.59 -87.68
C ILE A 45 35.58 -31.18 -87.47
N SER A 46 34.68 -31.55 -88.38
CA SER A 46 33.24 -31.25 -88.26
C SER A 46 32.62 -31.86 -86.98
N SER A 47 33.00 -33.09 -86.63
CA SER A 47 32.54 -33.73 -85.40
C SER A 47 33.08 -33.05 -84.14
N GLN A 48 34.35 -32.61 -84.15
CA GLN A 48 34.96 -31.88 -83.05
C GLN A 48 34.36 -30.47 -82.89
N GLU A 49 34.06 -29.78 -83.99
CA GLU A 49 33.37 -28.49 -83.97
C GLU A 49 31.99 -28.61 -83.33
N THR A 50 31.25 -29.67 -83.65
CA THR A 50 29.94 -29.97 -83.02
C THR A 50 30.11 -30.22 -81.51
N MET A 51 31.07 -31.05 -81.11
CA MET A 51 31.35 -31.31 -79.70
C MET A 51 31.74 -30.04 -78.92
N VAL A 52 32.58 -29.19 -79.50
CA VAL A 52 32.98 -27.91 -78.89
C VAL A 52 31.78 -26.97 -78.75
N HIS A 53 30.87 -26.95 -79.72
CA HIS A 53 29.63 -26.19 -79.64
C HIS A 53 28.75 -26.69 -78.48
N ASP A 54 28.52 -28.00 -78.39
CA ASP A 54 27.72 -28.60 -77.31
C ASP A 54 28.32 -28.32 -75.92
N MET A 55 29.65 -28.44 -75.79
CA MET A 55 30.35 -28.10 -74.54
C MET A 55 30.18 -26.63 -74.17
N ARG A 56 30.19 -25.72 -75.16
CA ARG A 56 29.97 -24.29 -74.91
C ARG A 56 28.56 -24.02 -74.39
N GLU A 57 27.54 -24.64 -74.98
CA GLU A 57 26.17 -24.50 -74.48
C GLU A 57 26.01 -25.00 -73.05
N VAL A 58 26.65 -26.13 -72.71
CA VAL A 58 26.63 -26.67 -71.34
C VAL A 58 27.29 -25.71 -70.36
N ILE A 59 28.43 -25.10 -70.74
CA ILE A 59 29.10 -24.08 -69.93
C ILE A 59 28.20 -22.85 -69.72
N ASP A 60 27.52 -22.38 -70.77
CA ASP A 60 26.66 -21.20 -70.68
C ASP A 60 25.43 -21.47 -69.80
N ARG A 61 24.81 -22.65 -69.92
CA ARG A 61 23.74 -23.10 -69.00
C ARG A 61 24.23 -23.16 -67.56
N HIS A 62 25.45 -23.67 -67.33
CA HIS A 62 26.02 -23.74 -65.99
C HIS A 62 26.22 -22.34 -65.39
N LYS A 63 26.81 -21.40 -66.15
CA LYS A 63 26.98 -20.01 -65.71
C LYS A 63 25.65 -19.33 -65.35
N GLU A 64 24.61 -19.59 -66.15
CA GLU A 64 23.28 -19.07 -65.83
C GLU A 64 22.74 -19.65 -64.52
N THR A 65 22.88 -20.97 -64.30
CA THR A 65 22.47 -21.60 -63.04
C THR A 65 23.27 -21.08 -61.84
N GLU A 66 24.57 -20.86 -62.00
CA GLU A 66 25.44 -20.30 -60.96
C GLU A 66 25.05 -18.85 -60.62
N ALA A 67 24.74 -18.03 -61.62
CA ALA A 67 24.26 -16.66 -61.41
C ALA A 67 22.92 -16.64 -60.64
N ARG A 68 21.98 -17.52 -61.00
CA ARG A 68 20.69 -17.67 -60.28
C ARG A 68 20.90 -18.13 -58.84
N GLN A 69 21.77 -19.10 -58.61
CA GLN A 69 22.10 -19.57 -57.26
C GLN A 69 22.76 -18.49 -56.42
N THR A 70 23.72 -17.75 -56.99
CA THR A 70 24.39 -16.62 -56.32
C THR A 70 23.38 -15.53 -55.95
N SER A 71 22.45 -15.19 -56.84
CA SER A 71 21.39 -14.22 -56.56
C SER A 71 20.48 -14.69 -55.41
N LEU A 72 20.13 -15.98 -55.38
CA LEU A 72 19.32 -16.55 -54.31
C LEU A 72 20.06 -16.51 -52.97
N ILE A 73 21.34 -16.90 -52.95
CA ILE A 73 22.17 -16.85 -51.74
C ILE A 73 22.25 -15.43 -51.20
N SER A 74 22.45 -14.42 -52.04
CA SER A 74 22.48 -13.02 -51.63
C SER A 74 21.16 -12.58 -51.00
N SER A 75 20.01 -12.91 -51.63
CA SER A 75 18.69 -12.59 -51.08
C SER A 75 18.43 -13.27 -49.73
N LEU A 76 18.83 -14.54 -49.58
CA LEU A 76 18.70 -15.26 -48.31
C LEU A 76 19.57 -14.65 -47.22
N ARG A 77 20.81 -14.24 -47.53
CA ARG A 77 21.71 -13.55 -46.59
C ARG A 77 21.14 -12.22 -46.13
N GLU A 78 20.59 -11.43 -47.05
CA GLU A 78 19.94 -10.17 -46.72
C GLU A 78 18.73 -10.39 -45.80
N ARG A 79 17.90 -11.40 -46.09
CA ARG A 79 16.76 -11.75 -45.23
C ARG A 79 17.21 -12.18 -43.83
N ILE A 80 18.25 -13.02 -43.72
CA ILE A 80 18.83 -13.42 -42.42
C ILE A 80 19.29 -12.18 -41.66
N HIS A 81 20.03 -11.29 -42.31
CA HIS A 81 20.53 -10.07 -41.68
C HIS A 81 19.38 -9.18 -41.15
N ASN A 82 18.32 -8.99 -41.94
CA ASN A 82 17.15 -8.22 -41.52
C ASN A 82 16.47 -8.86 -40.31
N THR A 83 16.30 -10.19 -40.30
CA THR A 83 15.71 -10.89 -39.15
C THR A 83 16.59 -10.81 -37.91
N GLU A 84 17.91 -10.84 -38.05
CA GLU A 84 18.84 -10.66 -36.92
C GLU A 84 18.73 -9.25 -36.32
N GLN A 85 18.60 -8.22 -37.16
CA GLN A 85 18.36 -6.84 -36.70
C GLN A 85 17.02 -6.72 -35.96
N GLU A 86 15.94 -7.30 -36.49
CA GLU A 86 14.63 -7.31 -35.83
C GLU A 86 14.68 -8.01 -34.46
N ILE A 87 15.36 -9.15 -34.37
CA ILE A 87 15.59 -9.85 -33.09
C ILE A 87 16.34 -8.95 -32.10
N GLY A 88 17.37 -8.23 -32.56
CA GLY A 88 18.11 -7.28 -31.72
C GLY A 88 17.24 -6.13 -31.21
N PHE A 89 16.36 -5.58 -32.05
CA PHE A 89 15.40 -4.55 -31.65
C PHE A 89 14.39 -5.08 -30.63
N ILE A 90 13.82 -6.27 -30.89
CA ILE A 90 12.87 -6.92 -29.98
C ILE A 90 13.53 -7.20 -28.62
N ALA A 91 14.76 -7.71 -28.60
CA ALA A 91 15.51 -7.95 -27.37
C ALA A 91 15.75 -6.67 -26.57
N SER A 92 16.13 -5.59 -27.24
CA SER A 92 16.34 -4.28 -26.60
C SER A 92 15.02 -3.71 -26.05
N SER A 93 13.95 -3.77 -26.83
CA SER A 93 12.61 -3.35 -26.40
C SER A 93 12.11 -4.17 -25.21
N LYS A 94 12.33 -5.50 -25.24
CA LYS A 94 11.97 -6.39 -24.13
C LYS A 94 12.69 -6.00 -22.85
N SER A 95 14.00 -5.74 -22.91
CA SER A 95 14.79 -5.29 -21.75
C SER A 95 14.22 -4.02 -21.10
N ILE A 96 13.80 -3.04 -21.91
CA ILE A 96 13.17 -1.81 -21.42
C ILE A 96 11.83 -2.09 -20.73
N ILE A 97 11.00 -2.95 -21.32
CA ILE A 97 9.71 -3.33 -20.73
C ILE A 97 9.91 -4.09 -19.42
N ASP A 98 10.86 -5.04 -19.36
CA ASP A 98 11.17 -5.81 -18.16
C ASP A 98 11.66 -4.90 -17.02
N MET A 99 12.51 -3.91 -17.33
CA MET A 99 12.94 -2.89 -16.36
C MET A 99 11.76 -2.08 -15.82
N LYS A 100 10.85 -1.63 -16.69
CA LYS A 100 9.64 -0.89 -16.29
C LYS A 100 8.71 -1.76 -15.45
N LEU A 101 8.55 -3.03 -15.80
CA LEU A 101 7.75 -4.00 -15.04
C LEU A 101 8.33 -4.20 -13.65
N GLN A 102 9.66 -4.30 -13.51
CA GLN A 102 10.32 -4.43 -12.22
C GLN A 102 10.06 -3.21 -11.32
N VAL A 103 10.15 -1.99 -11.87
CA VAL A 103 9.85 -0.75 -11.14
C VAL A 103 8.40 -0.74 -10.66
N LEU A 104 7.44 -0.97 -11.57
CA LEU A 104 6.01 -0.99 -11.22
C LEU A 104 5.66 -2.08 -10.20
N THR A 105 6.32 -3.23 -10.29
CA THR A 105 6.13 -4.33 -9.32
C THR A 105 6.60 -3.91 -7.93
N LYS A 106 7.74 -3.22 -7.83
CA LYS A 106 8.26 -2.71 -6.56
C LYS A 106 7.35 -1.62 -5.98
N GLU A 107 6.92 -0.66 -6.79
CA GLU A 107 6.00 0.41 -6.36
C GLU A 107 4.66 -0.16 -5.87
N ASN A 108 4.12 -1.18 -6.56
CA ASN A 108 2.90 -1.86 -6.16
C ASN A 108 3.06 -2.57 -4.80
N GLU A 109 4.20 -3.21 -4.55
CA GLU A 109 4.48 -3.84 -3.26
C GLU A 109 4.59 -2.81 -2.13
N GLU A 110 5.27 -1.69 -2.37
CA GLU A 110 5.33 -0.59 -1.39
C GLU A 110 3.94 0.01 -1.10
N LEU A 111 3.09 0.15 -2.11
CA LEU A 111 1.71 0.63 -1.93
C LEU A 111 0.88 -0.34 -1.08
N LYS A 112 0.98 -1.65 -1.33
CA LYS A 112 0.32 -2.68 -0.49
C LYS A 112 0.78 -2.63 0.95
N GLN A 113 2.09 -2.43 1.19
CA GLN A 113 2.61 -2.28 2.55
C GLN A 113 2.06 -1.04 3.26
N ARG A 114 1.98 0.11 2.57
CA ARG A 114 1.38 1.33 3.13
C ARG A 114 -0.11 1.15 3.39
N GLU A 115 -0.84 0.50 2.49
CA GLU A 115 -2.26 0.19 2.66
C GLU A 115 -2.49 -0.64 3.94
N LEU A 116 -1.74 -1.74 4.10
CA LEU A 116 -1.82 -2.57 5.30
C LEU A 116 -1.50 -1.77 6.59
N GLN A 117 -0.46 -0.92 6.55
CA GLN A 117 -0.10 -0.10 7.70
C GLN A 117 -1.22 0.89 8.06
N MET A 118 -1.86 1.52 7.07
CA MET A 118 -2.98 2.43 7.29
C MET A 118 -4.22 1.69 7.80
N GLU A 119 -4.47 0.47 7.33
CA GLU A 119 -5.55 -0.39 7.83
C GLU A 119 -5.34 -0.74 9.31
N ILE A 120 -4.10 -1.10 9.71
CA ILE A 120 -3.75 -1.37 11.11
C ILE A 120 -4.00 -0.14 11.98
N LYS A 121 -3.48 1.04 11.58
CA LYS A 121 -3.69 2.31 12.31
C LYS A 121 -5.17 2.68 12.42
N SER A 122 -5.94 2.47 11.35
CA SER A 122 -7.37 2.71 11.35
C SER A 122 -8.10 1.80 12.35
N LYS A 123 -7.75 0.51 12.37
CA LYS A 123 -8.28 -0.45 13.36
C LYS A 123 -7.89 -0.09 14.80
N GLU A 124 -6.69 0.45 15.01
CA GLU A 124 -6.27 0.96 16.33
C GLU A 124 -7.11 2.15 16.78
N HIS A 125 -7.26 3.17 15.94
CA HIS A 125 -8.10 4.33 16.26
C HIS A 125 -9.56 3.96 16.49
N LEU A 126 -10.09 2.97 15.76
CA LEU A 126 -11.45 2.47 15.99
C LEU A 126 -11.57 1.82 17.37
N ARG A 127 -10.59 0.98 17.76
CA ARG A 127 -10.57 0.37 19.11
C ARG A 127 -10.45 1.42 20.22
N GLU A 128 -9.63 2.44 20.03
CA GLU A 128 -9.50 3.56 20.98
C GLU A 128 -10.81 4.33 21.12
N TRP A 129 -11.47 4.61 19.99
CA TRP A 129 -12.77 5.30 19.98
C TRP A 129 -13.87 4.47 20.65
N ASP A 130 -13.96 3.17 20.34
CA ASP A 130 -14.91 2.25 20.97
C ASP A 130 -14.69 2.18 22.48
N LYS A 131 -13.44 2.11 22.93
CA LYS A 131 -13.09 2.14 24.36
C LYS A 131 -13.50 3.45 25.01
N ALA A 132 -13.16 4.59 24.40
CA ALA A 132 -13.54 5.90 24.94
C ALA A 132 -15.06 6.07 25.03
N LYS A 133 -15.81 5.53 24.05
CA LYS A 133 -17.27 5.51 24.06
C LYS A 133 -17.83 4.62 25.17
N GLN A 134 -17.24 3.44 25.39
CA GLN A 134 -17.61 2.56 26.50
C GLN A 134 -17.34 3.23 27.84
N ASP A 135 -16.15 3.80 28.04
CA ASP A 135 -15.77 4.49 29.27
C ASP A 135 -16.71 5.67 29.56
N ALA A 136 -17.13 6.42 28.54
CA ALA A 136 -18.10 7.50 28.68
C ALA A 136 -19.50 7.00 29.08
N SER A 137 -19.96 5.89 28.49
CA SER A 137 -21.23 5.24 28.84
C SER A 137 -21.22 4.69 30.27
N ASP A 138 -20.14 4.05 30.68
CA ASP A 138 -19.95 3.52 32.03
C ASP A 138 -19.95 4.66 33.06
N LEU A 139 -19.26 5.77 32.75
CA LEU A 139 -19.23 6.96 33.59
C LEU A 139 -20.62 7.59 33.71
N GLN A 140 -21.35 7.71 32.60
CA GLN A 140 -22.73 8.21 32.60
C GLN A 140 -23.63 7.36 33.50
N THR A 141 -23.58 6.04 33.37
CA THR A 141 -24.38 5.11 34.19
C THR A 141 -24.06 5.28 35.68
N ARG A 142 -22.78 5.36 36.04
CA ARG A 142 -22.35 5.63 37.44
C ARG A 142 -22.82 6.99 37.96
N TRP A 143 -22.83 8.02 37.11
CA TRP A 143 -23.36 9.34 37.49
C TRP A 143 -24.87 9.30 37.71
N GLU A 144 -25.62 8.65 36.82
CA GLU A 144 -27.07 8.47 36.95
C GLU A 144 -27.42 7.69 38.22
N GLU A 145 -26.69 6.62 38.54
CA GLU A 145 -26.82 5.88 39.80
C GLU A 145 -26.52 6.75 41.02
N PHE A 146 -25.44 7.53 40.99
CA PHE A 146 -25.08 8.44 42.09
C PHE A 146 -26.18 9.49 42.34
N VAL A 147 -26.69 10.12 41.28
CA VAL A 147 -27.77 11.10 41.37
C VAL A 147 -29.03 10.48 41.92
N SER A 148 -29.41 9.28 41.44
CA SER A 148 -30.58 8.55 41.92
C SER A 148 -30.49 8.23 43.42
N ARG A 149 -29.35 7.68 43.87
CA ARG A 149 -29.12 7.38 45.29
C ARG A 149 -29.16 8.63 46.17
N LEU A 150 -28.66 9.77 45.67
CA LEU A 150 -28.69 11.03 46.40
C LEU A 150 -30.10 11.60 46.48
N ALA A 151 -30.85 11.55 45.38
CA ALA A 151 -32.25 11.96 45.34
C ALA A 151 -33.11 11.13 46.30
N ASP A 152 -32.93 9.80 46.34
CA ASP A 152 -33.62 8.91 47.28
C ASP A 152 -33.37 9.33 48.74
N LYS A 153 -32.11 9.64 49.09
CA LYS A 153 -31.73 10.08 50.43
C LYS A 153 -32.32 11.44 50.80
N LEU A 154 -32.52 12.30 49.81
CA LEU A 154 -33.14 13.62 49.98
C LEU A 154 -34.67 13.58 49.80
N SER A 155 -35.25 12.41 49.49
CA SER A 155 -36.67 12.23 49.17
C SER A 155 -37.14 13.13 48.03
N ILE A 156 -36.30 13.31 47.00
CA ILE A 156 -36.60 14.10 45.80
C ILE A 156 -37.16 13.16 44.73
N ASP A 157 -38.36 13.46 44.24
CA ASP A 157 -38.95 12.75 43.11
C ASP A 157 -38.34 13.21 41.78
N LEU A 158 -37.63 12.30 41.11
CA LEU A 158 -36.91 12.54 39.86
C LEU A 158 -37.80 12.42 38.61
N ASP A 159 -39.03 11.94 38.75
CA ASP A 159 -39.92 11.61 37.61
C ASP A 159 -40.54 12.87 36.97
N ARG A 160 -40.54 13.99 37.70
CA ARG A 160 -40.90 15.30 37.17
C ARG A 160 -39.71 15.84 36.39
N LYS A 161 -39.91 16.33 35.16
CA LYS A 161 -38.91 16.98 34.26
C LYS A 161 -38.10 18.13 34.90
N CYS A 162 -37.38 17.85 35.97
CA CYS A 162 -36.56 18.74 36.75
C CYS A 162 -35.12 18.37 36.46
N LYS A 163 -34.25 19.38 36.38
CA LYS A 163 -32.81 19.15 36.39
C LYS A 163 -32.42 18.69 37.79
N PRO A 164 -32.11 17.40 38.00
CA PRO A 164 -31.98 16.84 39.35
C PRO A 164 -30.86 17.51 40.14
N LEU A 165 -29.75 17.80 39.46
CA LEU A 165 -28.57 18.40 40.06
C LEU A 165 -28.83 19.83 40.56
N GLU A 166 -29.50 20.66 39.76
CA GLU A 166 -29.86 22.04 40.17
C GLU A 166 -30.79 22.01 41.39
N THR A 167 -31.73 21.06 41.42
CA THR A 167 -32.66 20.88 42.53
C THR A 167 -31.94 20.45 43.81
N ILE A 168 -31.05 19.44 43.70
CA ILE A 168 -30.23 18.96 44.82
C ILE A 168 -29.34 20.08 45.36
N ILE A 169 -28.67 20.85 44.50
CA ILE A 169 -27.82 21.98 44.92
C ILE A 169 -28.64 23.00 45.71
N SER A 170 -29.82 23.37 45.22
CA SER A 170 -30.69 24.33 45.90
C SER A 170 -31.14 23.86 47.29
N LEU A 171 -31.42 22.56 47.45
CA LEU A 171 -31.79 21.95 48.73
C LEU A 171 -30.61 21.89 49.69
N VAL A 172 -29.41 21.55 49.22
CA VAL A 172 -28.19 21.60 50.03
C VAL A 172 -27.94 23.01 50.55
N ASP A 173 -28.08 24.03 49.70
CA ASP A 173 -27.95 25.43 50.10
C ASP A 173 -29.00 25.82 51.15
N GLN A 174 -30.25 25.36 50.98
CA GLN A 174 -31.32 25.62 51.94
C GLN A 174 -31.07 24.94 53.29
N CYS A 175 -30.63 23.68 53.28
CA CYS A 175 -30.22 22.95 54.48
C CYS A 175 -29.07 23.65 55.21
N CYS A 176 -28.06 24.14 54.49
CA CYS A 176 -26.96 24.91 55.07
C CYS A 176 -27.47 26.19 55.77
N LYS A 177 -28.35 26.95 55.10
CA LYS A 177 -28.96 28.17 55.69
C LYS A 177 -29.80 27.85 56.93
N GLN A 178 -30.58 26.78 56.91
CA GLN A 178 -31.38 26.36 58.06
C GLN A 178 -30.51 25.93 59.24
N ARG A 179 -29.46 25.14 58.99
CA ARG A 179 -28.46 24.76 60.00
C ARG A 179 -27.85 26.00 60.65
N ASP A 180 -27.43 26.98 59.85
CA ASP A 180 -26.78 28.19 60.37
C ASP A 180 -27.75 29.00 61.24
N ARG A 181 -29.02 29.13 60.81
CA ARG A 181 -30.08 29.74 61.62
C ARG A 181 -30.31 29.01 62.93
N GLN A 182 -30.43 27.67 62.90
CA GLN A 182 -30.62 26.87 64.10
C GLN A 182 -29.44 27.03 65.07
N LYS A 183 -28.21 27.05 64.55
CA LYS A 183 -27.01 27.29 65.36
C LYS A 183 -27.06 28.64 66.07
N THR A 184 -27.46 29.71 65.36
CA THR A 184 -27.65 31.03 65.98
C THR A 184 -28.74 31.01 67.05
N GLN A 185 -29.86 30.32 66.80
CA GLN A 185 -30.94 30.19 67.80
C GLN A 185 -30.49 29.42 69.05
N ILE A 186 -29.71 28.35 68.88
CA ILE A 186 -29.14 27.59 69.99
C ILE A 186 -28.23 28.49 70.82
N SER A 187 -27.30 29.23 70.20
CA SER A 187 -26.42 30.14 70.93
C SER A 187 -27.19 31.24 71.68
N ALA A 188 -28.25 31.79 71.08
CA ALA A 188 -29.10 32.78 71.75
C ALA A 188 -29.86 32.18 72.95
N LEU A 189 -30.37 30.95 72.83
CA LEU A 189 -31.01 30.25 73.94
C LEU A 189 -30.02 29.92 75.05
N GLU A 190 -28.81 29.47 74.71
CA GLU A 190 -27.74 29.21 75.68
C GLU A 190 -27.38 30.47 76.47
N GLU A 191 -27.31 31.64 75.81
CA GLU A 191 -27.10 32.93 76.48
C GLU A 191 -28.27 33.31 77.39
N SER A 192 -29.51 33.16 76.90
CA SER A 192 -30.72 33.43 77.70
C SER A 192 -30.80 32.56 78.95
N VAL A 193 -30.48 31.27 78.85
CA VAL A 193 -30.41 30.34 79.98
C VAL A 193 -29.35 30.79 81.00
N LYS A 194 -28.16 31.17 80.54
CA LYS A 194 -27.11 31.70 81.43
C LYS A 194 -27.58 32.97 82.15
N CYS A 195 -28.23 33.90 81.46
CA CYS A 195 -28.80 35.11 82.06
C CYS A 195 -29.87 34.78 83.11
N HIS A 196 -30.83 33.92 82.77
CA HIS A 196 -31.86 33.48 83.72
C HIS A 196 -31.29 32.74 84.92
N GLU A 197 -30.20 31.98 84.76
CA GLU A 197 -29.54 31.31 85.88
C GLU A 197 -28.95 32.34 86.86
N VAL A 198 -28.31 33.40 86.34
CA VAL A 198 -27.79 34.51 87.15
C VAL A 198 -28.92 35.28 87.84
N GLU A 199 -29.99 35.59 87.10
CA GLU A 199 -31.16 36.30 87.64
C GLU A 199 -31.88 35.47 88.72
N SER A 200 -32.07 34.16 88.49
CA SER A 200 -32.64 33.24 89.48
C SER A 200 -31.75 33.12 90.73
N LYS A 201 -30.41 33.09 90.57
CA LYS A 201 -29.48 33.15 91.70
C LYS A 201 -29.66 34.45 92.50
N ALA A 202 -29.77 35.60 91.84
CA ALA A 202 -30.00 36.89 92.49
C ALA A 202 -31.39 36.99 93.16
N SER A 203 -32.44 36.47 92.53
CA SER A 203 -33.79 36.41 93.08
C SER A 203 -33.85 35.53 94.32
N ARG A 204 -33.26 34.33 94.28
CA ARG A 204 -33.13 33.45 95.46
C ARG A 204 -32.38 34.12 96.60
N GLU A 205 -31.31 34.86 96.30
CA GLU A 205 -30.59 35.65 97.30
C GLU A 205 -31.47 36.72 97.94
N THR A 206 -32.27 37.42 97.13
CA THR A 206 -33.18 38.47 97.59
C THR A 206 -34.29 37.91 98.47
N VAL A 207 -34.93 36.81 98.06
CA VAL A 207 -35.93 36.10 98.88
C VAL A 207 -35.31 35.65 100.19
N ARG A 208 -34.09 35.10 100.17
CA ARG A 208 -33.40 34.69 101.41
C ARG A 208 -33.17 35.87 102.36
N ARG A 209 -32.78 37.04 101.85
CA ARG A 209 -32.65 38.27 102.66
C ARG A 209 -33.97 38.71 103.26
N LEU A 210 -35.04 38.80 102.46
CA LEU A 210 -36.36 39.18 102.96
C LEU A 210 -36.91 38.21 104.01
N VAL A 211 -36.69 36.90 103.85
CA VAL A 211 -37.07 35.90 104.87
C VAL A 211 -36.32 36.17 106.18
N ALA A 212 -35.02 36.46 106.12
CA ALA A 212 -34.23 36.81 107.30
C ALA A 212 -34.72 38.11 107.97
N ASP A 213 -35.12 39.12 107.19
CA ASP A 213 -35.68 40.38 107.69
C ASP A 213 -37.05 40.15 108.37
N VAL A 214 -37.94 39.35 107.76
CA VAL A 214 -39.23 38.96 108.35
C VAL A 214 -39.04 38.18 109.65
N ASP A 215 -38.12 37.20 109.68
CA ASP A 215 -37.79 36.47 110.91
C ASP A 215 -37.28 37.40 112.01
N HIS A 216 -36.50 38.43 111.66
CA HIS A 216 -36.03 39.43 112.60
C HIS A 216 -37.18 40.31 113.10
N GLU A 217 -38.02 40.84 112.22
CA GLU A 217 -39.20 41.62 112.60
C GLU A 217 -40.18 40.81 113.45
N GLN A 218 -40.39 39.53 113.13
CA GLN A 218 -41.26 38.64 113.90
C GLN A 218 -40.70 38.41 115.31
N LYS A 219 -39.37 38.26 115.47
CA LYS A 219 -38.71 38.23 116.78
C LYS A 219 -38.88 39.54 117.55
N VAL A 220 -38.70 40.69 116.89
CA VAL A 220 -38.88 42.02 117.51
C VAL A 220 -40.34 42.25 117.91
N ALA A 221 -41.30 41.86 117.07
CA ALA A 221 -42.73 41.95 117.35
C ALA A 221 -43.12 41.02 118.51
N ALA A 222 -42.59 39.80 118.55
CA ALA A 222 -42.79 38.86 119.67
C ALA A 222 -42.21 39.42 120.98
N ALA A 223 -41.03 40.04 120.93
CA ALA A 223 -40.43 40.72 122.09
C ALA A 223 -41.32 41.88 122.58
N ARG A 224 -41.79 42.74 121.68
CA ARG A 224 -42.73 43.83 122.02
C ARG A 224 -44.07 43.33 122.56
N ALA A 225 -44.58 42.21 122.06
CA ALA A 225 -45.80 41.58 122.57
C ALA A 225 -45.58 40.98 123.97
N SER A 226 -44.40 40.41 124.22
CA SER A 226 -43.94 40.01 125.55
C SER A 226 -43.87 41.21 126.51
N ASP A 227 -43.30 42.32 126.08
CA ASP A 227 -43.20 43.56 126.88
C ASP A 227 -44.57 44.18 127.17
N LEU A 228 -45.50 44.17 126.20
CA LEU A 228 -46.89 44.59 126.42
C LEU A 228 -47.62 43.67 127.41
N ASN A 229 -47.34 42.38 127.39
CA ASN A 229 -47.89 41.43 128.35
C ASN A 229 -47.30 41.62 129.76
N SER A 230 -46.03 42.00 129.90
CA SER A 230 -45.43 42.36 131.19
C SER A 230 -45.97 43.69 131.72
N PHE A 231 -46.21 44.70 130.87
CA PHE A 231 -46.89 45.95 131.24
C PHE A 231 -48.36 45.75 131.68
N ARG A 232 -49.09 44.81 131.05
CA ARG A 232 -50.43 44.40 131.50
C ARG A 232 -50.43 43.70 132.86
N GLN A 233 -49.32 43.05 133.24
CA GLN A 233 -49.15 42.45 134.56
C GLN A 233 -48.82 43.48 135.66
N VAL A 234 -48.24 44.64 135.28
CA VAL A 234 -47.91 45.76 136.20
C VAL A 234 -49.06 46.78 136.32
N SER A 235 -50.08 46.72 135.46
CA SER A 235 -51.24 47.63 135.51
C SER A 235 -52.46 47.05 136.27
N LEU A 236 -52.29 45.90 136.92
CA LEU A 236 -53.35 45.18 137.67
C LEU A 236 -52.95 44.85 139.14
N CYS A 237 -51.87 45.43 139.65
CA CYS A 237 -51.49 45.51 141.08
C CYS A 237 -50.74 46.83 141.33
#